data_AF-A0A955F8P7-F1
#
_entry.id   AF-A0A955F8P7-F1
#
_cell.length_a   1.000
_cell.length_b   1.000
_cell.length_c   1.000
_cell.angle_alpha   90.00
_cell.angle_beta   90.00
_cell.angle_gamma   90.00
#
_symmetry.space_group_name_H-M   'P 1'
#
loop_
_entity.id
_entity.type
_entity.pdbx_description
1 polymer ?
#
loop_
_entity_poly.entity_id
_entity_poly.type
_entity_poly.pdbx_seq_one_letter_code
_entity_poly.pdbx_strand_id
1 'polypeptide(L)' 'MQKIATRVFIYASVVFGVIGVLLVLTIPADGQPNSDVNQLLSRLLMATVFVILPSFALSVAGKYLSGK' A
#
# COMPACT_ATOMS: atom_id res chain seq x y z
N MET A 1 -7.38 4.75 19.25
CA MET A 1 -6.89 3.73 18.29
C MET A 1 -7.37 3.95 16.86
N GLN A 2 -8.69 4.04 16.61
CA GLN A 2 -9.24 4.21 15.25
C GLN A 2 -8.62 5.39 14.47
N LYS A 3 -8.56 6.60 15.05
CA LYS A 3 -8.00 7.79 14.37
C LYS A 3 -6.56 7.59 13.88
N ILE A 4 -5.77 6.78 14.60
CA ILE A 4 -4.39 6.48 14.22
C ILE A 4 -4.39 5.49 13.05
N ALA A 5 -5.16 4.41 13.14
CA ALA A 5 -5.31 3.43 12.07
C ALA A 5 -5.80 4.07 10.75
N THR A 6 -6.75 5.01 10.83
CA THR A 6 -7.22 5.75 9.65
C THR A 6 -6.12 6.63 9.05
N ARG A 7 -5.29 7.30 9.87
CA ARG A 7 -4.15 8.10 9.36
C ARG A 7 -3.10 7.22 8.69
N VAL A 8 -2.74 6.08 9.31
CA VAL A 8 -1.79 5.11 8.74
C VAL A 8 -2.31 4.56 7.42
N PHE A 9 -3.60 4.22 7.35
CA PHE A 9 -4.26 3.80 6.12
C PHE A 9 -4.11 4.86 5.01
N ILE A 10 -4.43 6.13 5.29
CA ILE A 10 -4.34 7.21 4.31
C ILE A 10 -2.91 7.36 3.79
N TYR A 11 -1.92 7.45 4.67
CA TYR A 11 -0.52 7.59 4.24
C TYR A 11 -0.04 6.38 3.44
N ALA A 12 -0.39 5.17 3.86
CA ALA A 12 -0.04 3.95 3.13
C ALA A 12 -0.72 3.89 1.76
N SER A 13 -1.97 4.32 1.63
CA SER A 13 -2.69 4.40 0.34
C SER A 13 -2.06 5.42 -0.61
N VAL A 14 -1.63 6.58 -0.10
CA VAL A 14 -0.92 7.58 -0.92
C VAL A 14 0.42 7.01 -1.41
N VAL A 15 1.19 6.38 -0.53
CA VAL A 15 2.47 5.75 -0.89
C VAL A 15 2.27 4.60 -1.89
N PHE A 16 1.25 3.75 -1.70
CA PHE A 16 0.87 2.72 -2.66
C PHE A 16 0.57 3.30 -4.04
N GLY A 17 -0.18 4.41 -4.10
CA GLY A 17 -0.47 5.10 -5.36
C GLY A 17 0.81 5.61 -6.05
N VAL A 18 1.71 6.26 -5.31
CA VAL A 18 2.99 6.75 -5.86
C VAL A 18 3.85 5.60 -6.36
N ILE A 19 3.99 4.52 -5.58
CA ILE A 19 4.76 3.33 -5.98
C ILE A 19 4.12 2.65 -7.20
N GLY A 20 2.79 2.57 -7.26
CA GLY A 20 2.08 2.02 -8.41
C GLY A 20 2.34 2.80 -9.70
N VAL A 21 2.34 4.12 -9.62
CA VAL A 21 2.72 4.98 -10.77
C VAL A 21 4.16 4.73 -11.18
N LEU A 22 5.11 4.70 -10.22
CA LEU A 22 6.52 4.40 -10.51
C LEU A 22 6.70 3.02 -11.14
N LEU A 23 5.93 2.02 -10.70
CA LEU A 23 5.97 0.68 -11.25
C LEU A 23 5.53 0.68 -12.72
N VAL A 24 4.44 1.37 -13.05
CA VAL A 24 3.96 1.51 -14.44
C VAL A 24 5.00 2.20 -15.32
N LEU A 25 5.65 3.26 -14.81
CA LEU A 25 6.69 3.99 -15.54
C LEU A 25 7.99 3.20 -15.72
N THR A 26 8.19 2.13 -14.94
CA THR A 26 9.40 1.29 -14.97
C THR A 26 9.12 -0.11 -15.52
N ILE A 27 7.97 -0.33 -16.16
CA ILE A 27 7.67 -1.58 -16.86
C ILE A 27 8.70 -1.74 -18.00
N PRO A 28 9.43 -2.88 -18.06
CA PRO A 28 10.35 -3.14 -19.15
C PRO A 28 9.59 -3.33 -20.47
N ALA A 29 10.23 -3.01 -21.59
CA ALA A 29 9.67 -3.27 -22.91
C ALA A 29 9.54 -4.78 -23.16
N ASP A 30 8.61 -5.17 -24.03
CA ASP A 30 8.36 -6.57 -24.37
C ASP A 30 9.65 -7.28 -24.78
N GLY A 31 9.95 -8.39 -24.11
CA GLY A 31 11.15 -9.19 -24.34
C GLY A 31 12.39 -8.77 -23.52
N GLN A 32 12.31 -7.71 -22.70
CA GLN A 32 13.38 -7.36 -21.76
C GLN A 32 13.13 -7.99 -20.37
N PRO A 33 14.18 -8.46 -19.69
CA PRO A 33 14.06 -8.94 -18.31
C PRO A 33 13.67 -7.80 -17.37
N ASN A 34 12.88 -8.11 -16.34
CA ASN A 34 12.53 -7.15 -15.29
C ASN A 34 13.80 -6.58 -14.65
N SER A 35 13.90 -5.25 -14.64
CA SER A 35 14.96 -4.55 -13.93
C SER A 35 14.85 -4.76 -12.42
N ASP A 36 15.99 -4.67 -11.72
CA ASP A 36 16.03 -4.76 -10.25
C ASP A 36 15.12 -3.73 -9.59
N VAL A 37 14.99 -2.55 -10.21
CA VAL A 37 14.10 -1.46 -9.78
C VAL A 37 12.63 -1.88 -9.89
N ASN A 38 12.23 -2.50 -11.00
CA ASN A 38 10.86 -2.98 -11.18
C ASN A 38 10.50 -4.09 -10.16
N GLN A 39 11.42 -5.02 -9.91
CA GLN A 39 11.23 -6.05 -8.88
C GLN A 39 11.12 -5.45 -7.47
N LEU A 40 11.98 -4.47 -7.15
CA LEU A 40 11.94 -3.77 -5.87
C LEU A 40 10.61 -3.03 -5.68
N LEU A 41 10.16 -2.28 -6.69
CA LEU A 41 8.87 -1.57 -6.69
C LEU A 41 7.71 -2.54 -6.51
N SER A 42 7.74 -3.70 -7.18
CA SER A 42 6.71 -4.75 -7.03
C SER A 42 6.65 -5.28 -5.60
N ARG A 43 7.80 -5.52 -4.97
CA ARG A 43 7.88 -5.97 -3.57
C ARG A 43 7.40 -4.89 -2.59
N LEU A 44 7.80 -3.64 -2.81
CA LEU A 44 7.34 -2.50 -1.99
C LEU A 44 5.84 -2.27 -2.12
N LEU A 45 5.29 -2.40 -3.32
CA LEU A 45 3.86 -2.30 -3.58
C LEU A 45 3.12 -3.37 -2.77
N MET A 46 3.60 -4.61 -2.79
CA MET A 46 3.00 -5.68 -1.98
C MET A 46 3.17 -5.45 -0.46
N ALA A 47 4.31 -4.94 -0.02
CA ALA A 47 4.53 -4.59 1.38
C ALA A 47 3.52 -3.52 1.86
N THR A 48 3.23 -2.50 1.03
CA THR A 48 2.23 -1.48 1.38
C THR A 48 0.82 -2.05 1.47
N VAL A 49 0.45 -3.06 0.68
CA VAL A 49 -0.85 -3.76 0.82
C VAL A 49 -0.99 -4.39 2.20
N PHE A 50 0.07 -5.03 2.72
CA PHE A 50 0.09 -5.59 4.06
C PHE A 50 -0.01 -4.55 5.18
N VAL A 51 0.22 -3.27 4.91
CA VAL A 51 -0.02 -2.19 5.88
C VAL A 51 -1.43 -1.62 5.74
N ILE A 52 -1.91 -1.47 4.50
CA ILE A 52 -3.23 -0.92 4.20
C ILE A 52 -4.34 -1.80 4.76
N LEU A 53 -4.29 -3.12 4.49
CA LEU A 53 -5.38 -4.03 4.86
C LEU A 53 -5.57 -4.13 6.39
N PRO A 54 -4.52 -4.35 7.22
CA PRO A 54 -4.69 -4.37 8.67
C PRO A 54 -5.06 -3.01 9.24
N SER A 55 -4.53 -1.91 8.69
CA SER A 55 -4.89 -0.55 9.14
C SER A 55 -6.37 -0.26 8.86
N PHE A 56 -6.88 -0.70 7.73
CA PHE A 56 -8.30 -0.60 7.39
C PHE A 56 -9.14 -1.45 8.35
N ALA A 57 -8.77 -2.73 8.55
CA ALA A 57 -9.48 -3.62 9.46
C ALA A 57 -9.53 -3.08 10.90
N LEU A 58 -8.40 -2.57 11.42
CA LEU A 58 -8.32 -1.93 12.73
C LEU A 58 -9.15 -0.64 12.81
N SER A 59 -9.20 0.14 11.73
CA SER A 59 -10.04 1.33 11.66
C SER A 59 -11.54 0.98 11.69
N VAL A 60 -11.95 -0.14 11.09
CA VAL A 60 -13.33 -0.62 11.14
C VAL A 60 -13.65 -1.20 12.51
N ALA A 61 -12.83 -2.12 13.03
CA ALA A 61 -13.01 -2.72 14.35
C ALA A 61 -13.06 -1.67 15.47
N GLY A 62 -12.23 -0.62 15.37
CA GLY A 62 -12.23 0.50 16.30
C GLY A 62 -13.56 1.26 16.38
N LYS A 63 -14.37 1.28 15.32
CA LYS A 63 -15.73 1.86 15.36
C LYS A 63 -16.65 1.01 16.23
N TYR A 64 -16.72 -0.29 15.92
CA TYR A 64 -17.56 -1.24 16.64
C TYR A 64 -17.20 -1.37 18.13
N LEU A 65 -15.91 -1.36 18.46
CA LEU A 65 -15.44 -1.44 19.86
C LEU A 65 -15.65 -0.14 20.65
N SER A 66 -15.79 1.01 19.99
CA SER A 66 -16.05 2.28 20.66
C SER A 66 -17.53 2.50 20.99
N GLY A 67 -18.39 1.50 20.74
CA GLY A 67 -19.83 1.55 21.04
C GLY A 67 -20.59 2.60 20.22
N LYS A 68 -20.06 3.01 19.05
CA LYS A 68 -20.63 4.05 18.20
C LYS A 68 -20.61 3.66 16.72
#